data_AF-A0A961IQH7-F1
#
_entry.id   AF-A0A961IQH7-F1
#
_cell.length_a   1.000
_cell.length_b   1.000
_cell.length_c   1.000
_cell.angle_alpha   90.00
_cell.angle_beta   90.00
_cell.angle_gamma   90.00
#
_symmetry.space_group_name_H-M   'P 1'
#
loop_
_entity.id
_entity.type
_entity.pdbx_description
1 polymer ?
#
loop_
_entity_poly.entity_id
_entity_poly.type
_entity_poly.pdbx_seq_one_letter_code
_entity_poly.pdbx_strand_id
1 'polypeptide(L)'
;MAPAKRKTKARRSGQIPERYQVKKTDERTLVRCTEAPNISIRIERGSISETQARKSREGSIFVDGAAQGPPFMDHEKRIYNLDHHEGVVRAFTLATCEQALVLVLKGLDLKEKNWTIHANDPDLDTLLAIWVLCNHVHITNTSDTELLERLIPLVRVEGLIDAHGLELLRLAGFTEKKMRSARAALEQLRAEELRIKKHGGWDTLDFAEYTAKALQQIDETVYHPSRFADYREFEELARVPITDDREAVVLRSEMGIYELEEYLEKVVGSKPGIIALEKGPGRYTLRQCDPFLPAGLEPCYDWLNQLDPAVRSAHDAWGGSAEIGGSPRISESQLDSTRVARAIELAFRKPSPGKRLMDGLRLAGETALVFFAALGVLIWPPADLSGAQRLWIAGILSVLFPAALLATRVIRTQRFDFLRLPVGRDWWLLFPIALFLGSAGTWPALPPAGSVPLRVLAIMLFPSGMELIFRGQLYERARSVFKMQLPGGRWFLSSPALLSTALYTGATLLLGRTISGEVLPIEPNGLTGGLFIAASAGIYGLLSAAVRERSGSLLAPVLLHLILVVGLHLAPLL
;
A
#
# COMPACT_ATOMS: atom_id res chain seq x y z
N MET A 1 -10.21 16.82 -9.48
CA MET A 1 -10.09 17.80 -8.38
C MET A 1 -8.69 17.69 -7.81
N ALA A 2 -7.83 18.68 -8.04
CA ALA A 2 -6.53 18.74 -7.38
C ALA A 2 -6.74 18.98 -5.87
N PRO A 3 -6.01 18.31 -4.96
CA PRO A 3 -6.12 18.60 -3.55
C PRO A 3 -5.65 20.03 -3.30
N ALA A 4 -6.46 20.79 -2.56
CA ALA A 4 -6.16 22.16 -2.20
C ALA A 4 -4.80 22.21 -1.48
N LYS A 5 -3.85 22.99 -2.02
CA LYS A 5 -2.59 23.32 -1.35
C LYS A 5 -2.93 23.95 0.01
N ARG A 6 -2.79 23.18 1.09
CA ARG A 6 -2.83 23.71 2.45
C ARG A 6 -1.61 24.62 2.57
N LYS A 7 -1.82 25.95 2.49
CA LYS A 7 -0.76 26.93 2.69
C LYS A 7 -0.17 26.70 4.08
N THR A 8 1.10 26.32 4.16
CA THR A 8 1.90 26.30 5.38
C THR A 8 1.84 27.69 6.00
N LYS A 9 1.14 27.80 7.13
CA LYS A 9 0.98 29.06 7.85
C LYS A 9 2.29 29.29 8.60
N ALA A 10 3.07 30.29 8.19
CA ALA A 10 4.33 30.61 8.83
C ALA A 10 4.13 30.78 10.36
N ARG A 11 4.88 30.01 11.15
CA ARG A 11 4.80 29.95 12.61
C ARG A 11 5.13 31.33 13.20
N ARG A 12 4.30 31.82 14.14
CA ARG A 12 4.69 32.96 14.98
C ARG A 12 5.71 32.48 16.01
N SER A 13 6.80 33.22 16.18
CA SER A 13 7.82 32.92 17.21
C SER A 13 7.18 32.84 18.59
N GLY A 14 7.41 31.74 19.32
CA GLY A 14 6.93 31.54 20.69
C GLY A 14 5.66 30.68 20.88
N GLN A 15 5.12 30.07 19.81
CA GLN A 15 4.00 29.12 19.93
C GLN A 15 4.49 27.67 19.85
N ILE A 16 3.85 26.79 20.62
CA ILE A 16 4.03 25.34 20.53
C ILE A 16 3.50 24.86 19.17
N PRO A 17 4.21 23.97 18.46
CA PRO A 17 3.75 23.43 17.18
C PRO A 17 2.46 22.62 17.35
N GLU A 18 1.62 22.60 16.31
CA GLU A 18 0.49 21.66 16.24
C GLU A 18 1.04 20.26 15.98
N ARG A 19 1.00 19.40 16.99
CA ARG A 19 1.56 18.03 16.91
C ARG A 19 0.51 16.95 16.69
N TYR A 20 -0.75 17.20 17.00
CA TYR A 20 -1.83 16.21 16.92
C TYR A 20 -2.65 16.40 15.64
N GLN A 21 -2.62 15.39 14.76
CA GLN A 21 -3.29 15.43 13.47
C GLN A 21 -4.41 14.39 13.40
N VAL A 22 -5.58 14.82 12.92
CA VAL A 22 -6.70 13.94 12.62
C VAL A 22 -6.53 13.40 11.21
N LYS A 23 -6.41 12.07 11.08
CA LYS A 23 -6.36 11.36 9.80
C LYS A 23 -7.65 10.56 9.62
N LYS A 24 -8.36 10.83 8.53
CA LYS A 24 -9.51 10.03 8.08
C LYS A 24 -8.99 8.96 7.12
N THR A 25 -9.16 7.70 7.49
CA THR A 25 -8.93 6.55 6.61
C THR A 25 -10.27 6.01 6.11
N ASP A 26 -10.27 5.24 5.03
CA ASP A 26 -11.49 4.68 4.42
C ASP A 26 -12.35 3.88 5.42
N GLU A 27 -11.74 3.38 6.50
CA GLU A 27 -12.41 2.58 7.52
C GLU A 27 -12.68 3.35 8.83
N ARG A 28 -11.82 4.30 9.25
CA ARG A 28 -11.90 4.97 10.57
C ARG A 28 -11.20 6.34 10.66
N THR A 29 -11.59 7.17 11.63
CA THR A 29 -10.89 8.42 12.01
C THR A 29 -9.90 8.14 13.14
N LEU A 30 -8.65 8.60 13.00
CA LEU A 30 -7.57 8.40 13.97
C LEU A 30 -6.91 9.74 14.32
N VAL A 31 -6.41 9.85 15.55
CA VAL A 31 -5.52 10.96 15.97
C VAL A 31 -4.09 10.43 16.07
N ARG A 32 -3.11 11.18 15.58
CA ARG A 32 -1.68 10.86 15.71
C ARG A 32 -0.87 12.06 16.15
N CYS A 33 0.11 11.82 17.00
CA CYS A 33 1.15 12.79 17.34
C CYS A 33 2.28 12.71 16.31
N THR A 34 2.77 13.84 15.81
CA THR A 34 3.92 13.90 14.89
C THR A 34 5.21 13.38 15.52
N GLU A 35 5.37 13.52 16.84
CA GLU A 35 6.55 13.07 17.59
C GLU A 35 6.40 11.65 18.15
N ALA A 36 5.22 11.04 18.03
CA ALA A 36 4.98 9.62 18.32
C ALA A 36 4.14 8.97 17.20
N PRO A 37 4.64 8.95 15.95
CA PRO A 37 3.86 8.55 14.78
C PRO A 37 3.49 7.06 14.75
N ASN A 38 4.19 6.24 15.54
CA ASN A 38 3.92 4.82 15.76
C ASN A 38 2.73 4.59 16.71
N ILE A 39 2.26 5.61 17.43
CA ILE A 39 1.11 5.53 18.33
C ILE A 39 -0.11 6.12 17.62
N SER A 40 -1.12 5.28 17.38
CA SER A 40 -2.41 5.70 16.82
C SER A 40 -3.46 5.75 17.92
N ILE A 41 -4.23 6.82 17.98
CA ILE A 41 -5.29 7.00 18.97
C ILE A 41 -6.63 6.81 18.27
N ARG A 42 -7.45 5.93 18.82
CA ARG A 42 -8.79 5.60 18.36
C ARG A 42 -9.78 5.89 19.48
N ILE A 43 -10.62 6.89 19.26
CA ILE A 43 -11.67 7.28 20.20
C ILE A 43 -13.01 6.94 19.58
N GLU A 44 -13.70 5.95 20.15
CA GLU A 44 -14.98 5.46 19.65
C GLU A 44 -15.94 5.20 20.79
N ARG A 45 -17.18 5.69 20.67
CA ARG A 45 -18.19 5.51 21.70
C ARG A 45 -18.45 4.03 21.99
N GLY A 46 -18.59 3.72 23.27
CA GLY A 46 -18.90 2.39 23.78
C GLY A 46 -17.65 1.58 24.13
N SER A 47 -17.87 0.47 24.81
CA SER A 47 -16.82 -0.39 25.35
C SER A 47 -16.85 -1.76 24.68
N ILE A 48 -15.69 -2.38 24.51
CA ILE A 48 -15.61 -3.78 24.09
C ILE A 48 -15.55 -4.71 25.30
N SER A 49 -15.90 -5.98 25.12
CA SER A 49 -15.79 -6.97 26.21
C SER A 49 -14.33 -7.29 26.57
N GLU A 50 -14.08 -7.70 27.82
CA GLU A 50 -12.75 -8.14 28.28
C GLU A 50 -12.15 -9.23 27.37
N THR A 51 -12.98 -10.19 26.95
CA THR A 51 -12.55 -11.29 26.07
C THR A 51 -12.11 -10.79 24.70
N GLN A 52 -12.76 -9.75 24.16
CA GLN A 52 -12.34 -9.12 22.91
C GLN A 52 -11.05 -8.32 23.10
N ALA A 53 -10.92 -7.59 24.21
CA ALA A 53 -9.69 -6.87 24.55
C ALA A 53 -8.48 -7.80 24.61
N ARG A 54 -8.59 -8.95 25.32
CA ARG A 54 -7.52 -9.95 25.43
C ARG A 54 -7.16 -10.68 24.12
N LYS A 55 -8.05 -10.62 23.13
CA LYS A 55 -7.84 -11.17 21.77
C LYS A 55 -7.45 -10.09 20.75
N SER A 56 -7.25 -8.85 21.21
CA SER A 56 -6.86 -7.76 20.33
C SER A 56 -5.46 -7.96 19.77
N ARG A 57 -5.13 -7.13 18.78
CA ARG A 57 -3.81 -7.17 18.16
C ARG A 57 -2.74 -6.78 19.20
N GLU A 58 -1.55 -7.35 19.04
CA GLU A 58 -0.37 -6.88 19.79
C GLU A 58 -0.21 -5.36 19.65
N GLY A 59 0.13 -4.69 20.76
CA GLY A 59 0.29 -3.24 20.81
C GLY A 59 -1.01 -2.47 21.09
N SER A 60 -2.04 -3.12 21.65
CA SER A 60 -3.29 -2.47 22.04
C SER A 60 -3.25 -1.99 23.50
N ILE A 61 -3.60 -0.73 23.73
CA ILE A 61 -3.78 -0.14 25.07
C ILE A 61 -5.21 0.37 25.16
N PHE A 62 -6.00 -0.16 26.08
CA PHE A 62 -7.35 0.32 26.39
C PHE A 62 -7.25 1.28 27.57
N VAL A 63 -7.77 2.49 27.39
CA VAL A 63 -7.81 3.52 28.42
C VAL A 63 -9.24 3.77 28.84
N ASP A 64 -9.42 3.92 30.14
CA ASP A 64 -10.63 4.42 30.80
C ASP A 64 -11.95 3.87 30.25
N GLY A 65 -12.35 2.67 30.69
CA GLY A 65 -13.61 2.06 30.28
C GLY A 65 -13.72 1.64 28.81
N ALA A 66 -12.72 1.86 27.94
CA ALA A 66 -12.76 1.41 26.55
C ALA A 66 -12.85 -0.12 26.40
N ALA A 67 -12.37 -0.87 27.40
CA ALA A 67 -12.58 -2.29 27.55
C ALA A 67 -13.18 -2.60 28.92
N GLN A 68 -14.17 -3.50 28.92
CA GLN A 68 -14.78 -4.02 30.14
C GLN A 68 -13.81 -4.90 30.94
N GLY A 69 -14.06 -4.98 32.23
CA GLY A 69 -13.33 -5.80 33.19
C GLY A 69 -12.17 -5.05 33.86
N PRO A 70 -11.50 -5.70 34.85
CA PRO A 70 -10.44 -5.06 35.63
C PRO A 70 -9.22 -4.70 34.78
N PRO A 71 -8.39 -3.75 35.24
CA PRO A 71 -7.11 -3.46 34.62
C PRO A 71 -6.23 -4.72 34.58
N PHE A 72 -5.50 -4.89 33.49
CA PHE A 72 -4.60 -6.01 33.28
C PHE A 72 -3.42 -5.64 32.40
N MET A 73 -2.34 -6.41 32.53
CA MET A 73 -1.14 -6.29 31.71
C MET A 73 -0.78 -7.67 31.14
N ASP A 74 -0.97 -7.84 29.84
CA ASP A 74 -0.48 -9.02 29.10
C ASP A 74 0.82 -8.61 28.41
N HIS A 75 1.97 -8.81 29.08
CA HIS A 75 3.28 -8.41 28.55
C HIS A 75 3.72 -9.27 27.37
N GLU A 76 3.28 -10.53 27.30
CA GLU A 76 3.62 -11.44 26.19
C GLU A 76 2.97 -10.96 24.89
N LYS A 77 1.68 -10.61 24.95
CA LYS A 77 0.95 -10.06 23.79
C LYS A 77 1.02 -8.54 23.69
N ARG A 78 1.60 -7.87 24.68
CA ARG A 78 1.67 -6.41 24.81
C ARG A 78 0.29 -5.76 24.69
N ILE A 79 -0.66 -6.28 25.47
CA ILE A 79 -2.04 -5.76 25.55
C ILE A 79 -2.28 -5.27 26.98
N TYR A 80 -2.73 -4.03 27.11
CA TYR A 80 -2.92 -3.38 28.41
C TYR A 80 -4.33 -2.83 28.53
N ASN A 81 -4.98 -3.05 29.67
CA ASN A 81 -6.22 -2.37 30.04
C ASN A 81 -5.93 -1.52 31.28
N LEU A 82 -6.14 -0.21 31.16
CA LEU A 82 -5.90 0.77 32.21
C LEU A 82 -7.20 1.28 32.85
N ASP A 83 -8.29 0.53 32.69
CA ASP A 83 -9.57 0.86 33.33
C ASP A 83 -9.46 0.89 34.86
N HIS A 84 -10.26 1.74 35.49
CA HIS A 84 -10.36 1.82 36.95
C HIS A 84 -11.81 1.89 37.45
N HIS A 85 -12.77 1.61 36.56
CA HIS A 85 -14.19 1.65 36.83
C HIS A 85 -14.76 0.26 37.14
N GLU A 86 -14.39 -0.75 36.35
CA GLU A 86 -14.96 -2.09 36.41
C GLU A 86 -14.03 -3.10 37.10
N GLY A 87 -14.58 -4.02 37.89
CA GLY A 87 -13.81 -5.11 38.48
C GLY A 87 -12.78 -4.69 39.54
N VAL A 88 -12.81 -3.44 39.99
CA VAL A 88 -11.88 -2.89 40.98
C VAL A 88 -12.59 -2.16 42.12
N VAL A 89 -11.84 -1.89 43.18
CA VAL A 89 -12.27 -0.94 44.20
C VAL A 89 -11.67 0.42 43.84
N ARG A 90 -12.51 1.30 43.29
CA ARG A 90 -12.11 2.63 42.79
C ARG A 90 -11.37 3.46 43.86
N ALA A 91 -11.76 3.33 45.13
CA ALA A 91 -11.20 4.09 46.24
C ALA A 91 -9.72 3.81 46.58
N PHE A 92 -9.05 2.86 45.92
CA PHE A 92 -7.59 2.71 46.05
C PHE A 92 -6.92 2.29 44.74
N THR A 93 -7.69 2.23 43.66
CA THR A 93 -7.15 1.99 42.32
C THR A 93 -6.82 3.34 41.71
N LEU A 94 -5.59 3.48 41.20
CA LEU A 94 -5.18 4.71 40.52
C LEU A 94 -6.08 4.97 39.31
N ALA A 95 -6.38 6.23 39.03
CA ALA A 95 -7.08 6.60 37.80
C ALA A 95 -6.23 6.31 36.55
N THR A 96 -6.84 6.34 35.37
CA THR A 96 -6.21 5.92 34.12
C THR A 96 -4.96 6.74 33.80
N CYS A 97 -4.99 8.06 34.01
CA CYS A 97 -3.83 8.93 33.75
C CYS A 97 -2.65 8.63 34.67
N GLU A 98 -2.92 8.28 35.94
CA GLU A 98 -1.90 7.89 36.90
C GLU A 98 -1.32 6.51 36.55
N GLN A 99 -2.16 5.55 36.17
CA GLN A 99 -1.72 4.23 35.69
C GLN A 99 -0.79 4.38 34.48
N ALA A 100 -1.16 5.20 33.49
CA ALA A 100 -0.33 5.47 32.31
C ALA A 100 1.04 6.07 32.68
N LEU A 101 1.05 7.06 33.60
CA LEU A 101 2.30 7.68 34.06
C LEU A 101 3.20 6.69 34.80
N VAL A 102 2.63 5.84 35.65
CA VAL A 102 3.37 4.78 36.33
C VAL A 102 4.00 3.83 35.31
N LEU A 103 3.26 3.37 34.30
CA LEU A 103 3.79 2.46 33.29
C LEU A 103 4.94 3.07 32.51
N VAL A 104 4.80 4.31 32.04
CA VAL A 104 5.87 5.03 31.32
C VAL A 104 7.11 5.17 32.21
N LEU A 105 6.97 5.61 33.45
CA LEU A 105 8.10 5.78 34.38
C LEU A 105 8.73 4.45 34.83
N LYS A 106 7.96 3.35 34.80
CA LYS A 106 8.47 1.99 35.06
C LYS A 106 9.15 1.35 33.86
N GLY A 107 9.17 2.02 32.70
CA GLY A 107 9.90 1.58 31.52
C GLY A 107 9.05 0.82 30.50
N LEU A 108 7.75 1.09 30.40
CA LEU A 108 6.96 0.65 29.26
C LEU A 108 7.58 1.20 27.97
N ASP A 109 8.16 0.32 27.16
CA ASP A 109 8.78 0.71 25.90
C ASP A 109 7.75 0.82 24.77
N LEU A 110 7.46 2.05 24.39
CA LEU A 110 6.56 2.38 23.29
C LEU A 110 7.31 2.74 21.99
N LYS A 111 8.64 2.60 21.90
CA LYS A 111 9.44 3.06 20.76
C LYS A 111 9.47 2.08 19.58
N GLU A 112 9.59 0.78 19.86
CA GLU A 112 9.98 -0.22 18.85
C GLU A 112 8.82 -0.77 18.00
N LYS A 113 7.55 -0.50 18.36
CA LYS A 113 6.37 -1.08 17.69
C LYS A 113 5.27 -0.06 17.45
N ASN A 114 4.31 -0.43 16.60
CA ASN A 114 3.07 0.32 16.47
C ASN A 114 2.14 0.02 17.63
N TRP A 115 1.59 1.08 18.21
CA TRP A 115 0.62 1.01 19.28
C TRP A 115 -0.71 1.59 18.85
N THR A 116 -1.79 1.04 19.37
CA THR A 116 -3.14 1.61 19.24
C THR A 116 -3.69 1.86 20.63
N ILE A 117 -3.94 3.12 20.95
CA ILE A 117 -4.66 3.53 22.15
C ILE A 117 -6.15 3.56 21.81
N HIS A 118 -6.94 2.82 22.58
CA HIS A 118 -8.38 2.72 22.46
C HIS A 118 -9.04 3.46 23.63
N ALA A 119 -9.84 4.47 23.32
CA ALA A 119 -10.60 5.26 24.28
C ALA A 119 -12.08 5.29 23.88
N ASN A 120 -12.99 5.42 24.85
CA ASN A 120 -14.43 5.51 24.60
C ASN A 120 -15.04 6.91 24.83
N ASP A 121 -14.50 7.68 25.76
CA ASP A 121 -14.92 9.04 26.11
C ASP A 121 -13.68 9.92 26.33
N PRO A 122 -13.50 11.06 25.64
CA PRO A 122 -12.32 11.91 25.80
C PRO A 122 -12.48 12.88 26.99
N ASP A 123 -12.71 12.37 28.19
CA ASP A 123 -12.63 13.20 29.40
C ASP A 123 -11.18 13.49 29.80
N LEU A 124 -10.97 14.27 30.87
CA LEU A 124 -9.63 14.73 31.20
C LEU A 124 -8.70 13.62 31.72
N ASP A 125 -9.22 12.60 32.43
CA ASP A 125 -8.42 11.44 32.85
C ASP A 125 -7.91 10.67 31.62
N THR A 126 -8.83 10.38 30.69
CA THR A 126 -8.50 9.75 29.41
C THR A 126 -7.50 10.58 28.59
N LEU A 127 -7.72 11.89 28.46
CA LEU A 127 -6.86 12.77 27.68
C LEU A 127 -5.45 12.89 28.26
N LEU A 128 -5.31 12.97 29.59
CA LEU A 128 -4.01 12.96 30.25
C LEU A 128 -3.30 11.61 30.10
N ALA A 129 -4.03 10.48 30.17
CA ALA A 129 -3.47 9.16 29.91
C ALA A 129 -2.92 9.05 28.48
N ILE A 130 -3.71 9.45 27.48
CA ILE A 130 -3.29 9.49 26.06
C ILE A 130 -2.06 10.39 25.90
N TRP A 131 -2.09 11.58 26.49
CA TRP A 131 -0.98 12.54 26.40
C TRP A 131 0.31 11.93 26.96
N VAL A 132 0.25 11.29 28.13
CA VAL A 132 1.41 10.63 28.75
C VAL A 132 2.00 9.55 27.85
N LEU A 133 1.15 8.69 27.27
CA LEU A 133 1.59 7.61 26.38
C LEU A 133 2.23 8.17 25.10
N CYS A 134 1.65 9.21 24.50
CA CYS A 134 2.22 9.88 23.33
C CYS A 134 3.54 10.60 23.63
N ASN A 135 3.75 11.06 24.86
CA ASN A 135 4.94 11.83 25.27
C ASN A 135 5.97 11.00 26.05
N HIS A 136 5.89 9.67 25.98
CA HIS A 136 6.73 8.75 26.76
C HIS A 136 8.25 8.99 26.60
N VAL A 137 8.73 9.36 25.39
CA VAL A 137 10.15 9.67 25.14
C VAL A 137 10.60 10.88 25.96
N HIS A 138 9.76 11.91 26.05
CA HIS A 138 10.05 13.11 26.81
C HIS A 138 9.99 12.86 28.32
N ILE A 139 8.99 12.10 28.77
CA ILE A 139 8.77 11.81 30.20
C ILE A 139 9.88 10.92 30.78
N THR A 140 10.38 9.96 29.99
CA THR A 140 11.45 9.05 30.41
C THR A 140 12.84 9.66 30.33
N ASN A 141 12.98 10.86 29.77
CA ASN A 141 14.26 11.55 29.70
C ASN A 141 14.66 12.12 31.08
N THR A 142 15.56 11.42 31.76
CA THR A 142 16.03 11.74 33.12
C THR A 142 16.66 13.13 33.30
N SER A 143 17.06 13.80 32.21
CA SER A 143 17.62 15.16 32.30
C SER A 143 16.56 16.25 32.48
N ASP A 144 15.27 15.92 32.36
CA ASP A 144 14.19 16.89 32.26
C ASP A 144 13.26 16.87 33.48
N THR A 145 13.75 17.47 34.56
CA THR A 145 12.99 17.59 35.80
C THR A 145 11.86 18.62 35.70
N GLU A 146 12.00 19.65 34.86
CA GLU A 146 10.99 20.72 34.73
C GLU A 146 9.67 20.18 34.16
N LEU A 147 9.75 19.27 33.18
CA LEU A 147 8.56 18.61 32.63
C LEU A 147 7.78 17.88 33.72
N LEU A 148 8.46 17.04 34.49
CA LEU A 148 7.84 16.25 35.57
C LEU A 148 7.27 17.14 36.67
N GLU A 149 7.94 18.25 36.99
CA GLU A 149 7.46 19.21 37.99
C GLU A 149 6.12 19.85 37.64
N ARG A 150 5.82 20.00 36.34
CA ARG A 150 4.55 20.51 35.80
C ARG A 150 3.53 19.41 35.56
N LEU A 151 3.96 18.26 35.05
CA LEU A 151 3.09 17.14 34.69
C LEU A 151 2.53 16.41 35.92
N ILE A 152 3.39 16.00 36.87
CA ILE A 152 3.00 15.16 38.02
C ILE A 152 1.83 15.79 38.81
N PRO A 153 1.81 17.11 39.09
CA PRO A 153 0.69 17.71 39.80
C PRO A 153 -0.63 17.64 39.05
N LEU A 154 -0.61 17.83 37.73
CA LEU A 154 -1.83 17.75 36.92
C LEU A 154 -2.40 16.34 36.94
N VAL A 155 -1.55 15.34 36.65
CA VAL A 155 -1.93 13.92 36.65
C VAL A 155 -2.40 13.47 38.04
N ARG A 156 -1.67 13.82 39.10
CA ARG A 156 -2.02 13.41 40.46
C ARG A 156 -3.30 14.07 40.97
N VAL A 157 -3.52 15.34 40.67
CA VAL A 157 -4.74 16.03 41.11
C VAL A 157 -5.94 15.53 40.31
N GLU A 158 -5.84 15.38 38.98
CA GLU A 158 -6.94 14.84 38.18
C GLU A 158 -7.26 13.39 38.60
N GLY A 159 -6.26 12.53 38.75
CA GLY A 159 -6.50 11.14 39.15
C GLY A 159 -7.16 11.01 40.52
N LEU A 160 -6.86 11.91 41.47
CA LEU A 160 -7.58 11.96 42.74
C LEU A 160 -9.03 12.46 42.58
N ILE A 161 -9.26 13.46 41.72
CA ILE A 161 -10.61 13.95 41.43
C ILE A 161 -11.44 12.83 40.82
N ASP A 162 -10.87 12.09 39.88
CA ASP A 162 -11.60 11.03 39.22
C ASP A 162 -11.83 9.83 40.15
N ALA A 163 -10.80 9.35 40.86
CA ALA A 163 -10.95 8.20 41.75
C ALA A 163 -11.80 8.49 43.01
N HIS A 164 -11.73 9.71 43.57
CA HIS A 164 -12.26 10.03 44.90
C HIS A 164 -13.17 11.27 44.96
N GLY A 165 -13.30 12.03 43.88
CA GLY A 165 -13.96 13.33 43.91
C GLY A 165 -13.12 14.43 44.60
N LEU A 166 -13.73 15.60 44.75
CA LEU A 166 -13.05 16.81 45.25
C LEU A 166 -12.70 16.77 46.74
N GLU A 167 -13.32 15.87 47.52
CA GLU A 167 -13.23 15.85 48.98
C GLU A 167 -11.84 15.42 49.49
N LEU A 168 -11.14 14.59 48.72
CA LEU A 168 -9.87 13.97 49.13
C LEU A 168 -8.64 14.56 48.44
N LEU A 169 -8.74 15.75 47.84
CA LEU A 169 -7.63 16.43 47.17
C LEU A 169 -6.39 16.64 48.06
N ARG A 170 -6.56 16.72 49.39
CA ARG A 170 -5.43 16.80 50.34
C ARG A 170 -4.48 15.60 50.25
N LEU A 171 -4.94 14.46 49.74
CA LEU A 171 -4.12 13.25 49.53
C LEU A 171 -3.10 13.40 48.40
N ALA A 172 -3.14 14.50 47.63
CA ALA A 172 -2.11 14.78 46.63
C ALA A 172 -0.75 15.08 47.27
N GLY A 173 -0.73 15.54 48.53
CA GLY A 173 0.51 15.85 49.25
C GLY A 173 1.27 17.09 48.73
N PHE A 174 0.62 17.95 47.94
CA PHE A 174 1.23 19.18 47.43
C PHE A 174 1.07 20.37 48.38
N THR A 175 1.98 21.34 48.27
CA THR A 175 1.83 22.65 48.92
C THR A 175 0.60 23.38 48.36
N GLU A 176 0.00 24.28 49.14
CA GLU A 176 -1.17 25.05 48.70
C GLU A 176 -0.94 25.82 47.40
N LYS A 177 0.27 26.34 47.19
CA LYS A 177 0.65 27.04 45.95
C LYS A 177 0.58 26.08 44.75
N LYS A 178 1.17 24.89 44.89
CA LYS A 178 1.23 23.89 43.81
C LYS A 178 -0.14 23.27 43.55
N MET A 179 -0.93 23.03 44.60
CA MET A 179 -2.32 22.62 44.51
C MET A 179 -3.19 23.65 43.77
N ARG A 180 -3.13 24.94 44.15
CA ARG A 180 -3.88 26.00 43.46
C ARG A 180 -3.50 26.11 41.99
N SER A 181 -2.21 26.04 41.68
CA SER A 181 -1.73 26.08 40.29
C SER A 181 -2.24 24.90 39.47
N ALA A 182 -2.19 23.68 40.02
CA ALA A 182 -2.68 22.49 39.33
C ALA A 182 -4.19 22.55 39.10
N ARG A 183 -4.98 22.93 40.11
CA ARG A 183 -6.44 23.08 39.96
C ARG A 183 -6.82 24.12 38.93
N ALA A 184 -6.17 25.29 38.92
CA ALA A 184 -6.44 26.33 37.94
C ALA A 184 -6.16 25.85 36.51
N ALA A 185 -5.08 25.10 36.30
CA ALA A 185 -4.77 24.49 35.01
C ALA A 185 -5.79 23.42 34.60
N LEU A 186 -6.22 22.54 35.51
CA LEU A 186 -7.27 21.56 35.23
C LEU A 186 -8.61 22.23 34.90
N GLU A 187 -9.00 23.26 35.63
CA GLU A 187 -10.21 24.05 35.35
C GLU A 187 -10.16 24.66 33.94
N GLN A 188 -9.00 25.17 33.53
CA GLN A 188 -8.80 25.69 32.17
C GLN A 188 -8.94 24.58 31.11
N LEU A 189 -8.34 23.42 31.33
CA LEU A 189 -8.41 22.27 30.41
C LEU A 189 -9.85 21.72 30.29
N ARG A 190 -10.64 21.72 31.37
CA ARG A 190 -12.02 21.23 31.40
C ARG A 190 -13.05 22.24 30.92
N ALA A 191 -12.68 23.51 30.78
CA ALA A 191 -13.64 24.59 30.50
C ALA A 191 -14.47 24.32 29.23
N GLU A 192 -13.84 23.82 28.17
CA GLU A 192 -14.51 23.52 26.91
C GLU A 192 -15.41 22.28 27.02
N GLU A 193 -14.93 21.22 27.68
CA GLU A 193 -15.71 20.02 27.98
C GLU A 193 -17.03 20.37 28.69
N LEU A 194 -16.92 21.12 29.79
CA LEU A 194 -18.05 21.56 30.60
C LEU A 194 -19.01 22.44 29.80
N ARG A 195 -18.46 23.32 28.95
CA ARG A 195 -19.27 24.16 28.06
C ARG A 195 -20.06 23.31 27.08
N ILE A 196 -19.46 22.31 26.43
CA ILE A 196 -20.13 21.44 25.46
C ILE A 196 -21.21 20.58 26.16
N LYS A 197 -20.86 19.95 27.30
CA LYS A 197 -21.79 19.13 28.10
C LYS A 197 -23.00 19.94 28.56
N LYS A 198 -22.81 21.18 29.04
CA LYS A 198 -23.90 22.08 29.46
C LYS A 198 -24.90 22.38 28.34
N HIS A 199 -24.47 22.38 27.07
CA HIS A 199 -25.34 22.63 25.92
C HIS A 199 -25.85 21.34 25.26
N GLY A 200 -25.62 20.17 25.87
CA GLY A 200 -26.07 18.87 25.34
C GLY A 200 -25.36 18.44 24.05
N GLY A 201 -24.22 19.05 23.72
CA GLY A 201 -23.48 18.76 22.47
C GLY A 201 -22.53 17.57 22.54
N TRP A 202 -22.40 16.92 23.70
CA TRP A 202 -21.38 15.89 23.93
C TRP A 202 -21.58 14.66 23.05
N ASP A 203 -22.82 14.22 22.87
CA ASP A 203 -23.14 12.97 22.16
C ASP A 203 -22.97 13.06 20.63
N THR A 204 -22.96 14.28 20.08
CA THR A 204 -22.83 14.54 18.64
C THR A 204 -21.45 15.08 18.25
N LEU A 205 -20.57 15.30 19.24
CA LEU A 205 -19.22 15.82 19.04
C LEU A 205 -18.34 14.82 18.28
N ASP A 206 -17.52 15.32 17.35
CA ASP A 206 -16.42 14.55 16.77
C ASP A 206 -15.31 14.41 17.82
N PHE A 207 -15.26 13.23 18.44
CA PHE A 207 -14.29 12.92 19.49
C PHE A 207 -12.84 12.97 19.00
N ALA A 208 -12.55 12.70 17.73
CA ALA A 208 -11.18 12.78 17.23
C ALA A 208 -10.71 14.23 17.09
N GLU A 209 -11.55 15.11 16.54
CA GLU A 209 -11.23 16.55 16.46
C GLU A 209 -11.12 17.19 17.83
N TYR A 210 -12.01 16.84 18.76
CA TYR A 210 -11.95 17.30 20.14
C TYR A 210 -10.68 16.83 20.84
N THR A 211 -10.35 15.54 20.74
CA THR A 211 -9.14 14.96 21.34
C THR A 211 -7.88 15.64 20.84
N ALA A 212 -7.74 15.85 19.53
CA ALA A 212 -6.56 16.52 18.97
C ALA A 212 -6.38 17.95 19.52
N LYS A 213 -7.47 18.71 19.67
CA LYS A 213 -7.45 20.06 20.25
C LYS A 213 -7.11 20.04 21.74
N ALA A 214 -7.73 19.13 22.50
CA ALA A 214 -7.49 19.04 23.94
C ALA A 214 -6.04 18.59 24.25
N LEU A 215 -5.49 17.64 23.49
CA LEU A 215 -4.08 17.25 23.61
C LEU A 215 -3.13 18.41 23.30
N GLN A 216 -3.47 19.27 22.33
CA GLN A 216 -2.71 20.50 22.05
C GLN A 216 -2.76 21.50 23.23
N GLN A 217 -3.91 21.64 23.89
CA GLN A 217 -4.04 22.49 25.08
C GLN A 217 -3.22 21.94 26.27
N ILE A 218 -3.12 20.61 26.39
CA ILE A 218 -2.23 19.98 27.37
C ILE A 218 -0.77 20.29 27.04
N ASP A 219 -0.34 20.21 25.76
CA ASP A 219 1.01 20.64 25.36
C ASP A 219 1.27 22.09 25.80
N GLU A 220 0.34 23.02 25.55
CA GLU A 220 0.43 24.44 25.93
C GLU A 220 0.49 24.69 27.44
N THR A 221 -0.11 23.80 28.22
CA THR A 221 -0.11 23.87 29.69
C THR A 221 1.19 23.30 30.27
N VAL A 222 1.66 22.18 29.72
CA VAL A 222 2.77 21.40 30.29
C VAL A 222 4.12 21.88 29.78
N TYR A 223 4.25 22.16 28.48
CA TYR A 223 5.53 22.51 27.88
C TYR A 223 5.81 24.01 27.86
N HIS A 224 7.09 24.36 27.94
CA HIS A 224 7.55 25.70 27.60
C HIS A 224 7.84 25.80 26.08
N PRO A 225 7.47 26.90 25.38
CA PRO A 225 7.68 27.02 23.94
C PRO A 225 9.13 26.85 23.47
N SER A 226 10.12 27.21 24.31
CA SER A 226 11.55 27.02 23.98
C SER A 226 11.93 25.56 23.76
N ARG A 227 11.16 24.61 24.30
CA ARG A 227 11.36 23.18 24.06
C ARG A 227 11.25 22.80 22.59
N PHE A 228 10.43 23.55 21.85
CA PHE A 228 10.18 23.32 20.42
C PHE A 228 10.91 24.36 19.54
N ALA A 229 12.00 24.94 20.05
CA ALA A 229 12.86 25.84 19.28
C ALA A 229 13.44 25.14 18.05
N ASP A 230 13.87 23.90 18.21
CA ASP A 230 14.44 23.06 17.14
C ASP A 230 13.41 22.25 16.36
N TYR A 231 12.11 22.41 16.68
CA TYR A 231 11.07 21.65 15.99
C TYR A 231 11.09 21.95 14.49
N ARG A 232 11.17 20.88 13.68
CA ARG A 232 11.12 20.93 12.22
C ARG A 232 9.83 20.26 11.76
N GLU A 233 9.08 20.95 10.93
CA GLU A 233 7.83 20.42 10.40
C GLU A 233 8.11 19.33 9.34
N PHE A 234 7.39 18.22 9.46
CA PHE A 234 7.34 17.17 8.46
C PHE A 234 5.96 16.54 8.43
N GLU A 235 5.58 16.00 7.28
CA GLU A 235 4.29 15.34 7.05
C GLU A 235 4.52 13.87 6.70
N GLU A 236 3.93 12.96 7.47
CA GLU A 236 3.90 11.54 7.13
C GLU A 236 2.79 11.25 6.12
N LEU A 237 3.20 10.88 4.90
CA LEU A 237 2.31 10.61 3.77
C LEU A 237 1.86 9.15 3.73
N ALA A 238 2.76 8.22 4.03
CA ALA A 238 2.46 6.80 4.06
C ALA A 238 3.41 6.04 4.99
N ARG A 239 2.96 4.90 5.51
CA ARG A 239 3.73 3.98 6.36
C ARG A 239 3.32 2.56 6.02
N VAL A 240 4.30 1.67 5.84
CA VAL A 240 4.07 0.26 5.56
C VAL A 240 5.05 -0.62 6.32
N PRO A 241 4.62 -1.81 6.79
CA PRO A 241 5.53 -2.77 7.41
C PRO A 241 6.44 -3.39 6.35
N ILE A 242 7.73 -3.54 6.65
CA ILE A 242 8.71 -4.20 5.75
C ILE A 242 9.27 -5.49 6.36
N THR A 243 9.38 -5.56 7.68
CA THR A 243 9.63 -6.79 8.46
C THR A 243 8.58 -6.87 9.57
N ASP A 244 8.77 -7.73 10.56
CA ASP A 244 7.86 -7.82 11.72
C ASP A 244 8.12 -6.71 12.75
N ASP A 245 9.29 -6.10 12.70
CA ASP A 245 9.83 -5.11 13.65
C ASP A 245 10.29 -3.80 12.99
N ARG A 246 10.26 -3.71 11.65
CA ARG A 246 10.65 -2.53 10.88
C ARG A 246 9.61 -2.11 9.88
N GLU A 247 9.61 -0.81 9.63
CA GLU A 247 8.68 -0.14 8.72
C GLU A 247 9.42 0.75 7.73
N ALA A 248 8.79 0.95 6.59
CA ALA A 248 9.14 2.02 5.67
C ALA A 248 8.16 3.18 5.85
N VAL A 249 8.71 4.39 5.93
CA VAL A 249 7.95 5.64 6.06
C VAL A 249 8.19 6.52 4.85
N VAL A 250 7.12 7.13 4.34
CA VAL A 250 7.17 8.13 3.29
C VAL A 250 6.81 9.47 3.90
N LEU A 251 7.76 10.41 3.84
CA LEU A 251 7.70 11.68 4.54
C LEU A 251 7.88 12.83 3.57
N ARG A 252 7.22 13.95 3.81
CA ARG A 252 7.48 15.23 3.14
C ARG A 252 8.09 16.20 4.14
N SER A 253 9.23 16.76 3.80
CA SER A 253 9.90 17.77 4.62
C SER A 253 10.87 18.58 3.77
N GLU A 254 11.15 19.81 4.23
CA GLU A 254 12.21 20.66 3.68
C GLU A 254 13.62 20.18 4.12
N MET A 255 13.69 19.34 5.16
CA MET A 255 14.95 18.80 5.67
C MET A 255 15.71 17.95 4.64
N GLY A 256 17.03 17.84 4.80
CA GLY A 256 17.81 16.81 4.12
C GLY A 256 17.43 15.41 4.62
N ILE A 257 17.62 14.36 3.82
CA ILE A 257 17.27 12.99 4.26
C ILE A 257 18.08 12.52 5.47
N TYR A 258 19.35 12.96 5.59
CA TYR A 258 20.20 12.69 6.74
C TYR A 258 19.78 13.50 7.97
N GLU A 259 19.46 14.77 7.78
CA GLU A 259 18.93 15.64 8.85
C GLU A 259 17.60 15.09 9.39
N LEU A 260 16.72 14.64 8.50
CA LEU A 260 15.46 14.02 8.85
C LEU A 260 15.65 12.69 9.60
N GLU A 261 16.59 11.86 9.17
CA GLU A 261 16.93 10.61 9.86
C GLU A 261 17.38 10.87 11.31
N GLU A 262 18.31 11.79 11.52
CA GLU A 262 18.80 12.19 12.85
C GLU A 262 17.68 12.81 13.70
N TYR A 263 16.86 13.68 13.09
CA TYR A 263 15.73 14.31 13.76
C TYR A 263 14.69 13.29 14.23
N LEU A 264 14.33 12.31 13.38
CA LEU A 264 13.39 11.25 13.74
C LEU A 264 13.94 10.37 14.86
N GLU A 265 15.22 10.01 14.84
CA GLU A 265 15.84 9.25 15.92
C GLU A 265 15.76 9.99 17.26
N LYS A 266 16.03 11.30 17.26
CA LYS A 266 15.95 12.15 18.46
C LYS A 266 14.52 12.30 19.00
N VAL A 267 13.56 12.49 18.11
CA VAL A 267 12.19 12.90 18.47
C VAL A 267 11.27 11.70 18.68
N VAL A 268 11.31 10.73 17.77
CA VAL A 268 10.47 9.53 17.80
C VAL A 268 11.09 8.43 18.66
N GLY A 269 12.41 8.45 18.83
CA GLY A 269 13.13 7.46 19.63
C GLY A 269 13.31 6.10 18.95
N SER A 270 12.80 5.93 17.72
CA SER A 270 13.06 4.75 16.89
C SER A 270 13.35 5.14 15.45
N LYS A 271 14.29 4.41 14.85
CA LYS A 271 14.72 4.62 13.48
C LYS A 271 13.86 3.77 12.54
N PRO A 272 13.16 4.36 11.55
CA PRO A 272 12.51 3.57 10.51
C PRO A 272 13.51 2.66 9.81
N GLY A 273 13.06 1.53 9.26
CA GLY A 273 13.95 0.69 8.46
C GLY A 273 14.33 1.37 7.15
N ILE A 274 13.35 2.02 6.50
CA ILE A 274 13.54 2.79 5.27
C ILE A 274 12.80 4.12 5.35
N ILE A 275 13.45 5.19 4.88
CA ILE A 275 12.84 6.50 4.68
C ILE A 275 12.74 6.77 3.18
N ALA A 276 11.56 7.16 2.71
CA ALA A 276 11.36 7.77 1.41
C ALA A 276 10.95 9.24 1.62
N LEU A 277 11.87 10.15 1.35
CA LEU A 277 11.66 11.59 1.47
C LEU A 277 11.16 12.18 0.16
N GLU A 278 9.95 12.74 0.16
CA GLU A 278 9.42 13.58 -0.91
C GLU A 278 9.85 15.03 -0.69
N LYS A 279 10.74 15.56 -1.54
CA LYS A 279 11.16 16.98 -1.53
C LYS A 279 10.27 17.88 -2.38
N GLY A 280 9.43 17.28 -3.22
CA GLY A 280 8.51 17.95 -4.11
C GLY A 280 7.73 16.90 -4.90
N PRO A 281 6.64 17.29 -5.59
CA PRO A 281 5.81 16.34 -6.34
C PRO A 281 6.67 15.49 -7.26
N GLY A 282 6.67 14.17 -7.07
CA GLY A 282 7.43 13.24 -7.91
C GLY A 282 8.94 13.18 -7.64
N ARG A 283 9.48 13.96 -6.69
CA ARG A 283 10.91 13.94 -6.33
C ARG A 283 11.13 13.23 -5.00
N TYR A 284 11.64 12.01 -5.10
CA TYR A 284 11.86 11.14 -3.95
C TYR A 284 13.34 10.83 -3.75
N THR A 285 13.77 10.82 -2.49
CA THR A 285 15.05 10.23 -2.07
C THR A 285 14.73 9.05 -1.15
N LEU A 286 15.30 7.88 -1.44
CA LEU A 286 15.16 6.69 -0.61
C LEU A 286 16.44 6.48 0.17
N ARG A 287 16.30 6.10 1.44
CA ARG A 287 17.41 5.73 2.30
C ARG A 287 17.07 4.51 3.14
N GLN A 288 17.98 3.55 3.11
CA GLN A 288 18.00 2.47 4.08
C GLN A 288 18.63 3.00 5.36
N CYS A 289 17.84 2.98 6.42
CA CYS A 289 18.22 3.49 7.73
C CYS A 289 18.68 2.35 8.64
N ASP A 290 18.09 1.16 8.49
CA ASP A 290 18.51 -0.05 9.19
C ASP A 290 19.43 -0.91 8.28
N PRO A 291 20.73 -1.04 8.59
CA PRO A 291 21.66 -1.82 7.78
C PRO A 291 21.42 -3.35 7.90
N PHE A 292 20.62 -3.80 8.86
CA PHE A 292 20.35 -5.22 9.11
C PHE A 292 19.11 -5.76 8.38
N LEU A 293 18.48 -4.94 7.53
CA LEU A 293 17.42 -5.42 6.65
C LEU A 293 17.94 -6.54 5.73
N PRO A 294 17.08 -7.49 5.34
CA PRO A 294 17.50 -8.68 4.59
C PRO A 294 18.01 -8.39 3.17
N ALA A 295 17.86 -7.16 2.68
CA ALA A 295 18.35 -6.69 1.39
C ALA A 295 18.56 -5.17 1.40
N GLY A 296 19.34 -4.67 0.44
CA GLY A 296 19.47 -3.24 0.14
C GLY A 296 18.25 -2.65 -0.57
N LEU A 297 18.39 -1.45 -1.12
CA LEU A 297 17.35 -0.74 -1.87
C LEU A 297 17.18 -1.24 -3.32
N GLU A 298 18.07 -2.08 -3.84
CA GLU A 298 17.98 -2.57 -5.23
C GLU A 298 16.64 -3.26 -5.55
N PRO A 299 16.09 -4.14 -4.68
CA PRO A 299 14.77 -4.71 -4.90
C PRO A 299 13.64 -3.67 -4.88
N CYS A 300 13.81 -2.55 -4.16
CA CYS A 300 12.86 -1.42 -4.22
C CYS A 300 12.92 -0.77 -5.60
N TYR A 301 14.11 -0.51 -6.14
CA TYR A 301 14.25 0.07 -7.48
C TYR A 301 13.62 -0.81 -8.55
N ASP A 302 13.77 -2.13 -8.47
CA ASP A 302 13.11 -3.07 -9.39
C ASP A 302 11.58 -2.87 -9.41
N TRP A 303 10.94 -2.81 -8.24
CA TRP A 303 9.49 -2.61 -8.12
C TRP A 303 9.06 -1.21 -8.54
N LEU A 304 9.80 -0.18 -8.12
CA LEU A 304 9.51 1.21 -8.47
C LEU A 304 9.59 1.42 -9.98
N ASN A 305 10.65 0.92 -10.63
CA ASN A 305 10.82 0.97 -12.08
C ASN A 305 9.76 0.17 -12.86
N GLN A 306 9.23 -0.90 -12.27
CA GLN A 306 8.12 -1.66 -12.85
C GLN A 306 6.77 -0.92 -12.74
N LEU A 307 6.56 -0.17 -11.67
CA LEU A 307 5.27 0.45 -11.33
C LEU A 307 5.14 1.90 -11.82
N ASP A 308 6.26 2.60 -11.97
CA ASP A 308 6.31 4.02 -12.32
C ASP A 308 6.20 4.26 -13.84
N PRO A 309 5.12 4.91 -14.31
CA PRO A 309 4.93 5.24 -15.73
C PRO A 309 6.01 6.15 -16.31
N ALA A 310 6.67 6.96 -15.48
CA ALA A 310 7.72 7.87 -15.91
C ALA A 310 8.95 7.12 -16.45
N VAL A 311 9.18 5.89 -15.99
CA VAL A 311 10.36 5.10 -16.32
C VAL A 311 10.24 4.51 -17.72
N ARG A 312 10.95 5.16 -18.65
CA ARG A 312 10.98 4.78 -20.08
C ARG A 312 12.28 4.13 -20.51
N SER A 313 13.36 4.33 -19.77
CA SER A 313 14.68 3.79 -20.08
C SER A 313 15.47 3.54 -18.81
N ALA A 314 16.49 2.68 -18.89
CA ALA A 314 17.41 2.45 -17.78
C ALA A 314 18.20 3.71 -17.37
N HIS A 315 18.33 4.71 -18.25
CA HIS A 315 19.07 5.94 -17.96
C HIS A 315 18.25 6.98 -17.17
N ASP A 316 16.93 6.85 -17.17
CA ASP A 316 16.02 7.73 -16.41
C ASP A 316 15.02 6.86 -15.65
N ALA A 317 15.54 6.25 -14.60
CA ALA A 317 14.91 5.25 -13.77
C ALA A 317 15.19 5.54 -12.29
N TRP A 318 14.41 4.94 -11.40
CA TRP A 318 14.75 4.83 -9.99
C TRP A 318 16.07 4.09 -9.85
N GLY A 319 16.97 4.63 -9.04
CA GLY A 319 18.29 4.03 -8.87
C GLY A 319 19.14 4.75 -7.84
N GLY A 320 20.30 4.15 -7.57
CA GLY A 320 21.23 4.59 -6.53
C GLY A 320 22.14 3.45 -6.10
N SER A 321 22.71 3.61 -4.92
CA SER A 321 23.45 2.57 -4.21
C SER A 321 22.50 1.64 -3.44
N ALA A 322 23.06 0.61 -2.79
CA ALA A 322 22.31 -0.27 -1.90
C ALA A 322 21.63 0.49 -0.74
N GLU A 323 22.17 1.63 -0.31
CA GLU A 323 21.73 2.32 0.91
C GLU A 323 21.01 3.64 0.64
N ILE A 324 21.26 4.26 -0.51
CA ILE A 324 20.66 5.55 -0.88
C ILE A 324 20.47 5.67 -2.38
N GLY A 325 19.31 6.20 -2.78
CA GLY A 325 19.00 6.51 -4.17
C GLY A 325 17.78 7.41 -4.29
N GLY A 326 17.17 7.48 -5.47
CA GLY A 326 16.05 8.38 -5.69
C GLY A 326 15.24 8.08 -6.94
N SER A 327 14.26 8.94 -7.16
CA SER A 327 13.38 8.94 -8.35
C SER A 327 14.15 9.25 -9.65
N PRO A 328 13.56 8.97 -10.82
CA PRO A 328 14.09 9.41 -12.11
C PRO A 328 14.43 10.90 -12.09
N ARG A 329 15.58 11.28 -12.67
CA ARG A 329 16.12 12.65 -12.57
C ARG A 329 15.53 13.59 -13.62
N ILE A 330 15.15 13.07 -14.78
CA ILE A 330 14.66 13.87 -15.91
C ILE A 330 13.13 13.88 -15.89
N SER A 331 12.51 12.70 -15.84
CA SER A 331 11.05 12.57 -15.91
C SER A 331 10.34 12.79 -14.57
N GLU A 332 11.06 12.67 -13.44
CA GLU A 332 10.50 12.59 -12.08
C GLU A 332 9.49 11.44 -11.93
N SER A 333 9.18 11.04 -10.70
CA SER A 333 8.23 9.96 -10.45
C SER A 333 6.78 10.41 -10.71
N GLN A 334 6.00 9.54 -11.34
CA GLN A 334 4.53 9.69 -11.40
C GLN A 334 3.79 8.82 -10.37
N LEU A 335 4.52 8.16 -9.47
CA LEU A 335 3.95 7.46 -8.34
C LEU A 335 3.56 8.44 -7.22
N ASP A 336 2.36 8.26 -6.70
CA ASP A 336 1.96 8.83 -5.41
C ASP A 336 2.71 8.13 -4.25
N SER A 337 2.73 8.79 -3.10
CA SER A 337 3.47 8.35 -1.92
C SER A 337 3.02 6.99 -1.39
N THR A 338 1.73 6.67 -1.52
CA THR A 338 1.16 5.38 -1.11
C THR A 338 1.67 4.25 -2.01
N ARG A 339 1.80 4.49 -3.31
CA ARG A 339 2.36 3.54 -4.27
C ARG A 339 3.87 3.38 -4.10
N VAL A 340 4.59 4.45 -3.76
CA VAL A 340 6.01 4.36 -3.37
C VAL A 340 6.16 3.45 -2.14
N ALA A 341 5.37 3.70 -1.09
CA ALA A 341 5.36 2.83 0.10
C ALA A 341 5.05 1.38 -0.27
N ARG A 342 4.00 1.14 -1.06
CA ARG A 342 3.61 -0.21 -1.49
C ARG A 342 4.71 -0.93 -2.29
N ALA A 343 5.45 -0.22 -3.13
CA ALA A 343 6.58 -0.78 -3.87
C ALA A 343 7.70 -1.23 -2.91
N ILE A 344 7.99 -0.43 -1.88
CA ILE A 344 8.95 -0.78 -0.82
C ILE A 344 8.46 -2.01 -0.04
N GLU A 345 7.17 -2.06 0.32
CA GLU A 345 6.60 -3.24 0.98
C GLU A 345 6.75 -4.51 0.13
N LEU A 346 6.48 -4.46 -1.17
CA LEU A 346 6.64 -5.61 -2.07
C LEU A 346 8.09 -6.07 -2.21
N ALA A 347 9.06 -5.17 -2.00
CA ALA A 347 10.48 -5.50 -2.04
C ALA A 347 10.91 -6.37 -0.85
N PHE A 348 10.39 -6.07 0.36
CA PHE A 348 10.79 -6.75 1.60
C PHE A 348 9.81 -7.83 2.05
N ARG A 349 8.50 -7.59 1.94
CA ARG A 349 7.44 -8.57 2.24
C ARG A 349 6.98 -9.29 0.99
N LYS A 350 7.68 -10.38 0.67
CA LYS A 350 7.26 -11.30 -0.38
C LYS A 350 5.89 -11.92 0.00
N PRO A 351 4.87 -11.87 -0.89
CA PRO A 351 3.62 -12.55 -0.62
C PRO A 351 3.85 -14.06 -0.48
N SER A 352 3.10 -14.69 0.43
CA SER A 352 3.20 -16.12 0.70
C SER A 352 2.95 -16.95 -0.58
N PRO A 353 3.52 -18.15 -0.71
CA PRO A 353 3.31 -19.00 -1.88
C PRO A 353 1.82 -19.24 -2.19
N GLY A 354 1.00 -19.47 -1.16
CA GLY A 354 -0.45 -19.64 -1.32
C GLY A 354 -1.16 -18.40 -1.85
N LYS A 355 -0.77 -17.20 -1.37
CA LYS A 355 -1.32 -15.94 -1.91
C LYS A 355 -0.93 -15.74 -3.37
N ARG A 356 0.34 -16.00 -3.74
CA ARG A 356 0.79 -15.92 -5.14
C ARG A 356 0.05 -16.90 -6.04
N LEU A 357 -0.19 -18.13 -5.57
CA LEU A 357 -0.97 -19.11 -6.32
C LEU A 357 -2.40 -18.62 -6.55
N MET A 358 -3.06 -18.13 -5.49
CA MET A 358 -4.43 -17.63 -5.59
C MET A 358 -4.54 -16.39 -6.49
N ASP A 359 -3.59 -15.45 -6.39
CA ASP A 359 -3.52 -14.31 -7.31
C ASP A 359 -3.31 -14.79 -8.76
N GLY A 360 -2.43 -15.78 -8.98
CA GLY A 360 -2.22 -16.40 -10.29
C GLY A 360 -3.47 -17.08 -10.86
N LEU A 361 -4.18 -17.86 -10.05
CA LEU A 361 -5.43 -18.52 -10.44
C LEU A 361 -6.53 -17.50 -10.77
N ARG A 362 -6.64 -16.43 -9.97
CA ARG A 362 -7.57 -15.34 -10.24
C ARG A 362 -7.27 -14.67 -11.58
N LEU A 363 -6.00 -14.34 -11.84
CA LEU A 363 -5.58 -13.76 -13.10
C LEU A 363 -5.87 -14.69 -14.28
N ALA A 364 -5.64 -15.99 -14.12
CA ALA A 364 -5.94 -16.99 -15.13
C ALA A 364 -7.45 -17.08 -15.42
N GLY A 365 -8.28 -17.17 -14.39
CA GLY A 365 -9.73 -17.22 -14.55
C GLY A 365 -10.30 -15.97 -15.22
N GLU A 366 -9.84 -14.78 -14.81
CA GLU A 366 -10.24 -13.52 -15.43
C GLU A 366 -9.80 -13.43 -16.90
N THR A 367 -8.60 -13.90 -17.24
CA THR A 367 -8.10 -13.90 -18.62
C THR A 367 -8.86 -14.92 -19.48
N ALA A 368 -9.12 -16.11 -18.94
CA ALA A 368 -9.92 -17.14 -19.61
C ALA A 368 -11.35 -16.65 -19.88
N LEU A 369 -11.97 -15.94 -18.93
CA LEU A 369 -13.30 -15.36 -19.12
C LEU A 369 -13.33 -14.37 -20.30
N VAL A 370 -12.30 -13.51 -20.41
CA VAL A 370 -12.17 -12.59 -21.55
C VAL A 370 -12.01 -13.35 -22.86
N PHE A 371 -11.20 -14.41 -22.86
CA PHE A 371 -11.02 -15.29 -24.02
C PHE A 371 -12.34 -15.93 -24.46
N PHE A 372 -13.09 -16.55 -23.54
CA PHE A 372 -14.38 -17.18 -23.84
C PHE A 372 -15.43 -16.16 -24.29
N ALA A 373 -15.45 -14.96 -23.71
CA ALA A 373 -16.35 -13.89 -24.16
C ALA A 373 -16.00 -13.41 -25.58
N ALA A 374 -14.72 -13.29 -25.90
CA ALA A 374 -14.24 -12.85 -27.21
C ALA A 374 -14.43 -13.88 -28.32
N LEU A 375 -14.23 -15.17 -28.01
CA LEU A 375 -14.19 -16.25 -29.01
C LEU A 375 -15.32 -17.28 -28.83
N GLY A 376 -16.30 -16.97 -27.97
CA GLY A 376 -17.44 -17.83 -27.67
C GLY A 376 -18.26 -18.19 -28.90
N VAL A 377 -18.33 -17.32 -29.91
CA VAL A 377 -19.04 -17.61 -31.18
C VAL A 377 -18.39 -18.74 -32.00
N LEU A 378 -17.10 -19.04 -31.77
CA LEU A 378 -16.42 -20.19 -32.38
C LEU A 378 -16.60 -21.46 -31.57
N ILE A 379 -16.69 -21.34 -30.25
CA ILE A 379 -16.78 -22.47 -29.31
C ILE A 379 -18.23 -22.95 -29.18
N TRP A 380 -19.18 -22.02 -29.19
CA TRP A 380 -20.62 -22.23 -29.05
C TRP A 380 -21.37 -21.49 -30.16
N PRO A 381 -21.30 -21.98 -31.40
CA PRO A 381 -21.80 -21.25 -32.54
C PRO A 381 -23.33 -21.18 -32.57
N PRO A 382 -23.93 -20.01 -32.87
CA PRO A 382 -25.33 -19.91 -33.22
C PRO A 382 -25.64 -20.74 -34.47
N ALA A 383 -26.81 -21.40 -34.49
CA ALA A 383 -27.21 -22.28 -35.59
C ALA A 383 -27.26 -21.56 -36.96
N ASP A 384 -27.60 -20.27 -36.96
CA ASP A 384 -27.91 -19.52 -38.19
C ASP A 384 -26.70 -18.81 -38.83
N LEU A 385 -25.51 -18.91 -38.24
CA LEU A 385 -24.31 -18.25 -38.77
C LEU A 385 -23.48 -19.21 -39.62
N SER A 386 -23.04 -18.74 -40.80
CA SER A 386 -22.04 -19.45 -41.60
C SER A 386 -20.66 -19.44 -40.94
N GLY A 387 -19.77 -20.37 -41.29
CA GLY A 387 -18.40 -20.42 -40.78
C GLY A 387 -17.63 -19.11 -40.96
N ALA A 388 -17.79 -18.46 -42.12
CA ALA A 388 -17.19 -17.16 -42.42
C ALA A 388 -17.72 -16.04 -41.50
N GLN A 389 -19.03 -16.01 -41.23
CA GLN A 389 -19.63 -15.05 -40.31
C GLN A 389 -19.14 -15.26 -38.87
N ARG A 390 -19.03 -16.51 -38.42
CA ARG A 390 -18.52 -16.86 -37.08
C ARG A 390 -17.08 -16.39 -36.92
N LEU A 391 -16.21 -16.66 -37.90
CA LEU A 391 -14.81 -16.24 -37.88
C LEU A 391 -14.66 -14.71 -37.88
N TRP A 392 -15.51 -14.00 -38.63
CA TRP A 392 -15.48 -12.54 -38.65
C TRP A 392 -15.90 -11.92 -37.32
N ILE A 393 -17.04 -12.37 -36.76
CA ILE A 393 -17.52 -11.91 -35.45
C ILE A 393 -16.46 -12.21 -34.38
N ALA A 394 -15.88 -13.41 -34.39
CA ALA A 394 -14.83 -13.81 -33.47
C ALA A 394 -13.57 -12.93 -33.59
N GLY A 395 -13.11 -12.67 -34.81
CA GLY A 395 -11.96 -11.79 -35.05
C GLY A 395 -12.19 -10.39 -34.50
N ILE A 396 -13.36 -9.79 -34.77
CA ILE A 396 -13.72 -8.47 -34.27
C ILE A 396 -13.82 -8.45 -32.74
N LEU A 397 -14.54 -9.40 -32.14
CA LEU A 397 -14.71 -9.48 -30.69
C LEU A 397 -13.38 -9.75 -29.97
N SER A 398 -12.48 -10.51 -30.58
CA SER A 398 -11.13 -10.76 -30.06
C SER A 398 -10.28 -9.50 -29.92
N VAL A 399 -10.58 -8.43 -30.66
CA VAL A 399 -9.89 -7.14 -30.52
C VAL A 399 -10.73 -6.17 -29.70
N LEU A 400 -12.00 -5.94 -30.08
CA LEU A 400 -12.84 -4.91 -29.47
C LEU A 400 -13.10 -5.14 -27.99
N PHE A 401 -13.39 -6.39 -27.59
CA PHE A 401 -13.72 -6.71 -26.20
C PHE A 401 -12.53 -6.49 -25.25
N PRO A 402 -11.34 -7.09 -25.47
CA PRO A 402 -10.19 -6.83 -24.61
C PRO A 402 -9.69 -5.39 -24.75
N ALA A 403 -9.80 -4.74 -25.91
CA ALA A 403 -9.47 -3.32 -26.07
C ALA A 403 -10.39 -2.41 -25.25
N ALA A 404 -11.71 -2.67 -25.21
CA ALA A 404 -12.64 -1.92 -24.37
C ALA A 404 -12.33 -2.10 -22.87
N LEU A 405 -11.99 -3.33 -22.45
CA LEU A 405 -11.57 -3.60 -21.07
C LEU A 405 -10.22 -2.93 -20.73
N LEU A 406 -9.30 -2.82 -21.68
CA LEU A 406 -8.06 -2.05 -21.50
C LEU A 406 -8.38 -0.55 -21.45
N ALA A 407 -9.21 -0.04 -22.35
CA ALA A 407 -9.59 1.38 -22.43
C ALA A 407 -10.30 1.86 -21.15
N THR A 408 -11.24 1.08 -20.61
CA THR A 408 -11.89 1.41 -19.33
C THR A 408 -10.88 1.52 -18.18
N ARG A 409 -9.82 0.70 -18.20
CA ARG A 409 -8.72 0.82 -17.24
C ARG A 409 -7.83 2.01 -17.52
N VAL A 410 -7.49 2.28 -18.77
CA VAL A 410 -6.75 3.49 -19.15
C VAL A 410 -7.50 4.73 -18.68
N ILE A 411 -8.82 4.80 -18.86
CA ILE A 411 -9.65 5.91 -18.40
C ILE A 411 -9.60 6.02 -16.87
N ARG A 412 -9.71 4.90 -16.15
CA ARG A 412 -9.66 4.89 -14.67
C ARG A 412 -8.29 5.21 -14.08
N THR A 413 -7.23 4.74 -14.73
CA THR A 413 -5.85 4.82 -14.21
C THR A 413 -5.04 5.95 -14.84
N GLN A 414 -5.55 6.55 -15.92
CA GLN A 414 -4.86 7.49 -16.82
C GLN A 414 -3.52 6.98 -17.36
N ARG A 415 -3.37 5.65 -17.52
CA ARG A 415 -2.11 5.01 -17.95
C ARG A 415 -2.22 4.39 -19.33
N PHE A 416 -1.25 4.71 -20.20
CA PHE A 416 -1.12 4.17 -21.56
C PHE A 416 0.13 3.29 -21.74
N ASP A 417 0.79 2.92 -20.65
CA ASP A 417 2.18 2.41 -20.65
C ASP A 417 2.37 1.10 -21.40
N PHE A 418 1.29 0.36 -21.70
CA PHE A 418 1.35 -0.87 -22.49
C PHE A 418 1.32 -0.63 -24.00
N LEU A 419 0.79 0.51 -24.47
CA LEU A 419 0.75 0.88 -25.90
C LEU A 419 1.98 1.68 -26.36
N ARG A 420 2.99 1.83 -25.50
CA ARG A 420 4.22 2.55 -25.83
C ARG A 420 5.00 1.86 -26.95
N LEU A 421 5.85 2.61 -27.65
CA LEU A 421 6.80 2.02 -28.59
C LEU A 421 7.75 1.04 -27.88
N PRO A 422 8.14 -0.07 -28.52
CA PRO A 422 9.09 -1.04 -27.97
C PRO A 422 10.41 -0.37 -27.55
N VAL A 423 10.88 -0.64 -26.34
CA VAL A 423 12.16 -0.14 -25.80
C VAL A 423 13.24 -1.21 -25.92
N GLY A 424 14.46 -0.80 -26.27
CA GLY A 424 15.60 -1.70 -26.42
C GLY A 424 15.54 -2.57 -27.68
N ARG A 425 16.62 -3.31 -27.94
CA ARG A 425 16.75 -4.19 -29.12
C ARG A 425 16.90 -5.67 -28.75
N ASP A 426 17.12 -5.99 -27.47
CA ASP A 426 17.45 -7.35 -27.03
C ASP A 426 16.33 -8.36 -27.29
N TRP A 427 15.08 -7.89 -27.38
CA TRP A 427 13.94 -8.75 -27.69
C TRP A 427 13.97 -9.28 -29.14
N TRP A 428 14.72 -8.63 -30.06
CA TRP A 428 14.94 -9.16 -31.41
C TRP A 428 15.73 -10.46 -31.44
N LEU A 429 16.52 -10.75 -30.39
CA LEU A 429 17.26 -12.02 -30.27
C LEU A 429 16.32 -13.23 -30.21
N LEU A 430 15.06 -13.02 -29.83
CA LEU A 430 14.04 -14.07 -29.76
C LEU A 430 13.35 -14.33 -31.11
N PHE A 431 13.51 -13.43 -32.10
CA PHE A 431 12.83 -13.52 -33.39
C PHE A 431 13.20 -14.78 -34.19
N PRO A 432 14.49 -15.15 -34.36
CA PRO A 432 14.83 -16.37 -35.11
C PRO A 432 14.25 -17.63 -34.47
N ILE A 433 14.28 -17.71 -33.13
CA ILE A 433 13.72 -18.84 -32.38
C ILE A 433 12.21 -18.92 -32.58
N ALA A 434 11.51 -17.78 -32.56
CA ALA A 434 10.08 -17.73 -32.78
C ALA A 434 9.70 -18.15 -34.21
N LEU A 435 10.52 -17.78 -35.21
CA LEU A 435 10.32 -18.16 -36.61
C LEU A 435 10.44 -19.67 -36.83
N PHE A 436 11.50 -20.30 -36.30
CA PHE A 436 11.77 -21.72 -36.53
C PHE A 436 10.96 -22.67 -35.64
N LEU A 437 10.71 -22.30 -34.39
CA LEU A 437 10.12 -23.20 -33.39
C LEU A 437 8.71 -22.81 -32.94
N GLY A 438 8.31 -21.55 -33.18
CA GLY A 438 7.04 -21.00 -32.71
C GLY A 438 5.97 -20.81 -33.79
N SER A 439 6.34 -20.82 -35.08
CA SER A 439 5.44 -20.48 -36.19
C SER A 439 4.24 -21.43 -36.34
N ALA A 440 4.39 -22.71 -36.03
CA ALA A 440 3.24 -23.63 -35.96
C ALA A 440 2.29 -23.32 -34.79
N GLY A 441 2.75 -22.58 -33.78
CA GLY A 441 2.00 -22.16 -32.60
C GLY A 441 1.31 -20.80 -32.72
N THR A 442 1.48 -20.07 -33.83
CA THR A 442 0.93 -18.71 -34.04
C THR A 442 -0.47 -18.67 -34.66
N TRP A 443 -1.15 -19.81 -34.78
CA TRP A 443 -2.53 -20.02 -35.26
C TRP A 443 -3.44 -18.75 -35.38
N PRO A 444 -4.19 -18.50 -36.50
CA PRO A 444 -4.99 -19.51 -37.22
C PRO A 444 -4.60 -19.82 -38.68
N ALA A 445 -4.79 -21.08 -39.10
CA ALA A 445 -5.01 -21.37 -40.51
C ALA A 445 -6.38 -20.79 -40.90
N LEU A 446 -6.38 -19.91 -41.89
CA LEU A 446 -7.57 -19.23 -42.34
C LEU A 446 -8.33 -20.13 -43.31
N PRO A 447 -9.68 -20.14 -43.26
CA PRO A 447 -10.44 -20.93 -44.21
C PRO A 447 -10.06 -20.55 -45.65
N PRO A 448 -9.89 -21.54 -46.53
CA PRO A 448 -9.54 -21.28 -47.93
C PRO A 448 -10.65 -20.51 -48.66
N ALA A 449 -11.89 -20.62 -48.18
CA ALA A 449 -13.07 -19.96 -48.74
C ALA A 449 -13.29 -18.57 -48.11
N GLY A 450 -12.91 -17.53 -48.85
CA GLY A 450 -13.17 -16.14 -48.49
C GLY A 450 -12.55 -15.15 -49.48
N SER A 451 -13.15 -13.97 -49.61
CA SER A 451 -12.54 -12.89 -50.39
C SER A 451 -11.15 -12.55 -49.81
N VAL A 452 -10.20 -12.17 -50.67
CA VAL A 452 -8.84 -11.77 -50.25
C VAL A 452 -8.86 -10.73 -49.10
N PRO A 453 -9.73 -9.71 -49.12
CA PRO A 453 -9.84 -8.75 -48.01
C PRO A 453 -10.20 -9.41 -46.66
N LEU A 454 -11.07 -10.43 -46.67
CA LEU A 454 -11.49 -11.11 -45.45
C LEU A 454 -10.35 -11.92 -44.83
N ARG A 455 -9.53 -12.57 -45.68
CA ARG A 455 -8.33 -13.28 -45.24
C ARG A 455 -7.32 -12.31 -44.63
N VAL A 456 -7.01 -11.21 -45.31
CA VAL A 456 -6.09 -10.19 -44.79
C VAL A 456 -6.57 -9.62 -43.46
N LEU A 457 -7.86 -9.30 -43.33
CA LEU A 457 -8.42 -8.79 -42.08
C LEU A 457 -8.30 -9.80 -40.93
N ALA A 458 -8.54 -11.08 -41.19
CA ALA A 458 -8.42 -12.13 -40.18
C ALA A 458 -6.96 -12.39 -39.76
N ILE A 459 -5.99 -12.31 -40.70
CA ILE A 459 -4.54 -12.30 -40.39
C ILE A 459 -4.18 -11.16 -39.43
N MET A 460 -4.87 -10.02 -39.52
CA MET A 460 -4.59 -8.86 -38.67
C MET A 460 -5.29 -8.96 -37.31
N LEU A 461 -6.57 -9.33 -37.30
CA LEU A 461 -7.41 -9.29 -36.09
C LEU A 461 -7.08 -10.38 -35.09
N PHE A 462 -6.93 -11.65 -35.52
CA PHE A 462 -6.73 -12.75 -34.57
C PHE A 462 -5.40 -12.67 -33.81
N PRO A 463 -4.24 -12.44 -34.45
CA PRO A 463 -2.99 -12.21 -33.75
C PRO A 463 -3.06 -11.04 -32.77
N SER A 464 -3.60 -9.91 -33.23
CA SER A 464 -3.77 -8.73 -32.38
C SER A 464 -4.65 -9.01 -31.17
N GLY A 465 -5.77 -9.73 -31.36
CA GLY A 465 -6.70 -10.10 -30.31
C GLY A 465 -6.09 -11.06 -29.29
N MET A 466 -5.39 -12.11 -29.76
CA MET A 466 -4.69 -13.06 -28.89
C MET A 466 -3.64 -12.35 -28.03
N GLU A 467 -2.85 -11.45 -28.61
CA GLU A 467 -1.86 -10.69 -27.86
C GLU A 467 -2.51 -9.68 -26.89
N LEU A 468 -3.61 -9.02 -27.27
CA LEU A 468 -4.39 -8.18 -26.36
C LEU A 468 -4.91 -8.95 -25.14
N ILE A 469 -5.38 -10.18 -25.33
CA ILE A 469 -5.91 -11.03 -24.25
C ILE A 469 -4.76 -11.53 -23.36
N PHE A 470 -3.75 -12.19 -23.92
CA PHE A 470 -2.75 -12.88 -23.12
C PHE A 470 -1.56 -12.01 -22.70
N ARG A 471 -1.22 -10.96 -23.47
CA ARG A 471 -0.03 -10.08 -23.24
C ARG A 471 -0.43 -8.65 -22.88
N GLY A 472 -1.66 -8.25 -23.18
CA GLY A 472 -2.26 -7.01 -22.71
C GLY A 472 -2.91 -7.19 -21.34
N GLN A 473 -4.07 -7.86 -21.31
CA GLN A 473 -4.92 -7.95 -20.11
C GLN A 473 -4.24 -8.63 -18.92
N LEU A 474 -3.61 -9.79 -19.13
CA LEU A 474 -2.96 -10.55 -18.07
C LEU A 474 -1.80 -9.77 -17.44
N TYR A 475 -0.91 -9.24 -18.30
CA TYR A 475 0.30 -8.55 -17.86
C TYR A 475 0.01 -7.27 -17.11
N GLU A 476 -0.95 -6.46 -17.57
CA GLU A 476 -1.33 -5.23 -16.86
C GLU A 476 -1.86 -5.51 -15.45
N ARG A 477 -2.52 -6.65 -15.23
CA ARG A 477 -2.95 -7.05 -13.88
C ARG A 477 -1.81 -7.63 -13.06
N ALA A 478 -0.92 -8.37 -13.70
CA ALA A 478 0.18 -9.04 -13.03
C ALA A 478 1.24 -8.04 -12.48
N ARG A 479 1.37 -6.84 -13.06
CA ARG A 479 2.42 -5.86 -12.69
C ARG A 479 2.43 -5.45 -11.22
N SER A 480 1.30 -5.54 -10.51
CA SER A 480 1.22 -5.14 -9.09
C SER A 480 1.46 -6.28 -8.11
N VAL A 481 1.63 -7.51 -8.61
CA VAL A 481 1.68 -8.73 -7.79
C VAL A 481 2.93 -9.56 -8.07
N PHE A 482 3.34 -9.62 -9.34
CA PHE A 482 4.46 -10.44 -9.78
C PHE A 482 5.60 -9.58 -10.32
N LYS A 483 6.83 -10.02 -10.03
CA LYS A 483 8.03 -9.46 -10.64
C LYS A 483 8.08 -9.85 -12.12
N MET A 484 8.39 -8.89 -12.99
CA MET A 484 8.55 -9.09 -14.42
C MET A 484 9.94 -8.67 -14.87
N GLN A 485 10.35 -9.07 -16.07
CA GLN A 485 11.56 -8.53 -16.65
C GLN A 485 11.35 -7.07 -17.06
N LEU A 486 12.42 -6.27 -16.91
CA LEU A 486 12.47 -4.88 -17.34
C LEU A 486 13.34 -4.75 -18.60
N PRO A 487 13.06 -3.80 -19.50
CA PRO A 487 13.95 -3.47 -20.61
C PRO A 487 15.37 -3.16 -20.11
N GLY A 488 16.38 -3.84 -20.66
CA GLY A 488 17.79 -3.70 -20.25
C GLY A 488 18.16 -4.35 -18.91
N GLY A 489 17.21 -4.97 -18.20
CA GLY A 489 17.46 -5.68 -16.94
C GLY A 489 18.02 -7.10 -17.14
N ARG A 490 18.12 -7.86 -16.04
CA ARG A 490 18.51 -9.28 -16.08
C ARG A 490 17.42 -10.15 -16.72
N TRP A 491 17.83 -11.18 -17.45
CA TRP A 491 16.93 -12.18 -18.01
C TRP A 491 16.54 -13.21 -16.95
N PHE A 492 15.25 -13.48 -16.81
CA PHE A 492 14.73 -14.55 -15.96
C PHE A 492 13.33 -14.95 -16.42
N LEU A 493 12.88 -16.14 -16.02
CA LEU A 493 11.53 -16.59 -16.33
C LEU A 493 10.54 -16.09 -15.28
N SER A 494 9.62 -15.20 -15.68
CA SER A 494 8.63 -14.62 -14.79
C SER A 494 7.40 -15.54 -14.64
N SER A 495 6.72 -15.48 -13.49
CA SER A 495 5.45 -16.18 -13.29
C SER A 495 4.36 -15.72 -14.27
N PRO A 496 4.22 -14.41 -14.60
CA PRO A 496 3.30 -13.97 -15.63
C PRO A 496 3.59 -14.54 -17.01
N ALA A 497 4.86 -14.72 -17.38
CA ALA A 497 5.24 -15.33 -18.64
C ALA A 497 4.80 -16.79 -18.71
N LEU A 498 5.05 -17.56 -17.64
CA LEU A 498 4.58 -18.95 -17.54
C LEU A 498 3.05 -19.05 -17.61
N LEU A 499 2.35 -18.19 -16.88
CA LEU A 499 0.89 -18.17 -16.85
C LEU A 499 0.29 -17.82 -18.23
N SER A 500 0.80 -16.75 -18.85
CA SER A 500 0.41 -16.32 -20.19
C SER A 500 0.67 -17.41 -21.23
N THR A 501 1.80 -18.09 -21.13
CA THR A 501 2.16 -19.22 -22.01
C THR A 501 1.21 -20.40 -21.86
N ALA A 502 0.93 -20.82 -20.63
CA ALA A 502 0.02 -21.94 -20.36
C ALA A 502 -1.40 -21.65 -20.89
N LEU A 503 -1.91 -20.44 -20.63
CA LEU A 503 -3.24 -20.01 -21.09
C LEU A 503 -3.31 -19.91 -22.62
N TYR A 504 -2.29 -19.31 -23.24
CA TYR A 504 -2.20 -19.23 -24.70
C TYR A 504 -2.15 -20.63 -25.33
N THR A 505 -1.36 -21.54 -24.77
CA THR A 505 -1.24 -22.92 -25.26
C THR A 505 -2.59 -23.65 -25.17
N GLY A 506 -3.28 -23.54 -24.02
CA GLY A 506 -4.60 -24.12 -23.84
C GLY A 506 -5.63 -23.53 -24.80
N ALA A 507 -5.60 -22.21 -25.02
CA ALA A 507 -6.45 -21.53 -25.97
C ALA A 507 -6.21 -21.99 -27.42
N THR A 508 -4.96 -22.09 -27.85
CA THR A 508 -4.60 -22.57 -29.19
C THR A 508 -5.04 -24.01 -29.40
N LEU A 509 -4.88 -24.89 -28.40
CA LEU A 509 -5.35 -26.27 -28.48
C LEU A 509 -6.87 -26.36 -28.57
N LEU A 510 -7.59 -25.56 -27.78
CA LEU A 510 -9.05 -25.52 -27.79
C LEU A 510 -9.57 -25.03 -29.15
N LEU A 511 -9.03 -23.92 -29.66
CA LEU A 511 -9.39 -23.38 -30.98
C LEU A 511 -9.02 -24.33 -32.11
N GLY A 512 -7.87 -24.99 -32.01
CA GLY A 512 -7.44 -26.02 -32.95
C GLY A 512 -8.49 -27.13 -33.07
N ARG A 513 -8.99 -27.64 -31.94
CA ARG A 513 -10.04 -28.68 -31.92
C ARG A 513 -11.39 -28.21 -32.44
N THR A 514 -11.78 -26.95 -32.20
CA THR A 514 -13.09 -26.45 -32.64
C THR A 514 -13.12 -26.12 -34.13
N ILE A 515 -11.96 -25.83 -34.74
CA ILE A 515 -11.85 -25.38 -36.15
C ILE A 515 -11.34 -26.50 -37.06
N SER A 516 -10.82 -27.60 -36.52
CA SER A 516 -10.15 -28.69 -37.26
C SER A 516 -11.00 -29.53 -38.23
N GLY A 517 -12.21 -29.11 -38.57
CA GLY A 517 -13.02 -29.74 -39.61
C GLY A 517 -12.78 -29.22 -41.03
N GLU A 518 -12.17 -28.04 -41.21
CA GLU A 518 -12.20 -27.35 -42.52
C GLU A 518 -10.83 -26.93 -43.12
N VAL A 519 -9.70 -26.94 -42.39
CA VAL A 519 -8.53 -26.11 -42.79
C VAL A 519 -7.12 -26.68 -42.52
N LEU A 520 -6.93 -27.83 -41.85
CA LEU A 520 -5.57 -28.38 -41.60
C LEU A 520 -5.35 -29.77 -42.19
N PRO A 521 -4.20 -30.04 -42.85
CA PRO A 521 -3.78 -31.38 -43.25
C PRO A 521 -3.16 -32.20 -42.11
N ILE A 522 -2.97 -31.60 -40.92
CA ILE A 522 -2.54 -32.30 -39.72
C ILE A 522 -3.81 -32.63 -38.94
N GLU A 523 -4.22 -33.90 -38.88
CA GLU A 523 -5.31 -34.30 -38.00
C GLU A 523 -4.94 -33.98 -36.55
N PRO A 524 -5.54 -32.95 -35.92
CA PRO A 524 -5.24 -32.62 -34.53
C PRO A 524 -5.87 -33.65 -33.56
N ASN A 525 -6.60 -34.63 -34.11
CA ASN A 525 -7.18 -35.76 -33.40
C ASN A 525 -6.13 -36.84 -33.04
N GLY A 526 -4.95 -36.81 -33.66
CA GLY A 526 -3.81 -37.65 -33.27
C GLY A 526 -3.06 -37.07 -32.08
N LEU A 527 -2.65 -37.93 -31.14
CA LEU A 527 -1.84 -37.56 -29.96
C LEU A 527 -0.57 -36.79 -30.38
N THR A 528 0.07 -37.19 -31.48
CA THR A 528 1.29 -36.57 -32.03
C THR A 528 1.05 -35.16 -32.57
N GLY A 529 -0.04 -34.95 -33.33
CA GLY A 529 -0.41 -33.63 -33.86
C GLY A 529 -0.79 -32.64 -32.77
N GLY A 530 -1.58 -33.09 -31.78
CA GLY A 530 -1.94 -32.29 -30.61
C GLY A 530 -0.72 -31.88 -29.77
N LEU A 531 0.22 -32.81 -29.53
CA LEU A 531 1.47 -32.52 -28.81
C LEU A 531 2.37 -31.55 -29.57
N PHE A 532 2.47 -31.67 -30.90
CA PHE A 532 3.25 -30.74 -31.72
C PHE A 532 2.69 -29.32 -31.67
N ILE A 533 1.37 -29.16 -31.79
CA ILE A 533 0.69 -27.86 -31.66
C ILE A 533 0.89 -27.30 -30.25
N ALA A 534 0.73 -28.12 -29.21
CA ALA A 534 0.94 -27.71 -27.82
C ALA A 534 2.37 -27.21 -27.59
N ALA A 535 3.36 -27.97 -28.06
CA ALA A 535 4.77 -27.61 -27.92
C ALA A 535 5.09 -26.30 -28.67
N SER A 536 4.64 -26.17 -29.91
CA SER A 536 4.86 -24.97 -30.73
C SER A 536 4.17 -23.74 -30.13
N ALA A 537 2.93 -23.89 -29.65
CA ALA A 537 2.19 -22.82 -28.97
C ALA A 537 2.81 -22.44 -27.62
N GLY A 538 3.37 -23.42 -26.90
CA GLY A 538 4.13 -23.19 -25.66
C GLY A 538 5.41 -22.41 -25.92
N ILE A 539 6.19 -22.80 -26.93
CA ILE A 539 7.42 -22.09 -27.31
C ILE A 539 7.10 -20.66 -27.76
N TYR A 540 6.15 -20.50 -28.69
CA TYR A 540 5.72 -19.17 -29.12
C TYR A 540 5.20 -18.34 -27.95
N GLY A 541 4.37 -18.94 -27.10
CA GLY A 541 3.76 -18.26 -25.99
C GLY A 541 4.78 -17.70 -25.00
N LEU A 542 5.85 -18.47 -24.76
CA LEU A 542 6.98 -18.10 -23.92
C LEU A 542 7.81 -16.97 -24.53
N LEU A 543 8.09 -17.08 -25.83
CA LEU A 543 8.87 -16.08 -26.56
C LEU A 543 8.12 -14.75 -26.65
N SER A 544 6.83 -14.78 -27.00
CA SER A 544 5.96 -13.60 -27.05
C SER A 544 5.84 -12.93 -25.67
N ALA A 545 5.69 -13.73 -24.61
CA ALA A 545 5.70 -13.23 -23.23
C ALA A 545 7.04 -12.56 -22.85
N ALA A 546 8.18 -13.16 -23.21
CA ALA A 546 9.49 -12.55 -23.01
C ALA A 546 9.65 -11.25 -23.83
N VAL A 547 9.20 -11.22 -25.09
CA VAL A 547 9.20 -10.01 -25.93
C VAL A 547 8.35 -8.92 -25.29
N ARG A 548 7.17 -9.24 -24.74
CA ARG A 548 6.29 -8.29 -24.04
C ARG A 548 6.99 -7.60 -22.86
N GLU A 549 7.72 -8.37 -22.06
CA GLU A 549 8.44 -7.84 -20.90
C GLU A 549 9.69 -7.05 -21.31
N ARG A 550 10.53 -7.62 -22.17
CA ARG A 550 11.81 -7.03 -22.61
C ARG A 550 11.63 -5.75 -23.43
N SER A 551 10.59 -5.67 -24.24
CA SER A 551 10.24 -4.44 -24.97
C SER A 551 9.48 -3.45 -24.10
N GLY A 552 8.87 -3.93 -23.02
CA GLY A 552 7.92 -3.16 -22.23
C GLY A 552 6.67 -2.73 -22.98
N SER A 553 6.42 -3.24 -24.20
CA SER A 553 5.37 -2.81 -25.12
C SER A 553 4.48 -3.98 -25.56
N LEU A 554 3.18 -3.74 -25.72
CA LEU A 554 2.26 -4.67 -26.36
C LEU A 554 2.41 -4.69 -27.89
N LEU A 555 2.95 -3.62 -28.49
CA LEU A 555 3.14 -3.55 -29.94
C LEU A 555 4.18 -4.55 -30.44
N ALA A 556 5.22 -4.83 -29.63
CA ALA A 556 6.25 -5.79 -30.01
C ALA A 556 5.73 -7.24 -30.19
N PRO A 557 5.02 -7.84 -29.21
CA PRO A 557 4.46 -9.18 -29.40
C PRO A 557 3.38 -9.21 -30.50
N VAL A 558 2.57 -8.15 -30.65
CA VAL A 558 1.61 -8.04 -31.78
C VAL A 558 2.33 -8.07 -33.12
N LEU A 559 3.38 -7.26 -33.29
CA LEU A 559 4.18 -7.21 -34.51
C LEU A 559 4.86 -8.56 -34.78
N LEU A 560 5.44 -9.19 -33.76
CA LEU A 560 6.03 -10.51 -33.85
C LEU A 560 5.00 -11.54 -34.35
N HIS A 561 3.82 -11.57 -33.74
CA HIS A 561 2.74 -12.48 -34.12
C HIS A 561 2.31 -12.28 -35.58
N LEU A 562 2.10 -11.03 -35.98
CA LEU A 562 1.72 -10.67 -37.35
C LEU A 562 2.77 -11.10 -38.37
N ILE A 563 4.05 -10.84 -38.12
CA ILE A 563 5.13 -11.25 -39.04
C ILE A 563 5.15 -12.77 -39.22
N LEU A 564 5.00 -13.53 -38.13
CA LEU A 564 5.02 -14.99 -38.18
C LEU A 564 3.81 -15.55 -38.93
N VAL A 565 2.60 -15.02 -38.70
CA VAL A 565 1.38 -15.45 -39.39
C VAL A 565 1.43 -15.08 -40.87
N VAL A 566 1.85 -13.85 -41.19
CA VAL A 566 2.03 -13.41 -42.59
C VAL A 566 3.07 -14.29 -43.29
N GLY A 567 4.21 -14.57 -42.65
CA GLY A 567 5.24 -15.45 -43.20
C GLY A 567 4.72 -16.86 -43.48
N LEU A 568 3.93 -17.44 -42.57
CA LEU A 568 3.32 -18.76 -42.75
C LEU A 568 2.34 -18.81 -43.93
N HIS A 569 1.57 -17.74 -44.15
CA HIS A 569 0.55 -17.68 -45.21
C HIS A 569 1.08 -17.20 -46.57
N LEU A 570 2.19 -16.46 -46.61
CA LEU A 570 2.84 -16.01 -47.85
C LEU A 570 3.91 -16.97 -48.36
N ALA A 571 4.54 -17.78 -47.50
CA ALA A 571 5.55 -18.75 -47.91
C ALA A 571 5.09 -19.74 -49.00
N PRO A 572 3.82 -20.18 -49.07
CA PRO A 572 3.34 -21.03 -50.16
C PRO A 572 3.13 -20.32 -51.51
N LEU A 573 3.21 -18.98 -51.54
CA LEU A 573 3.00 -18.14 -52.72
C LEU A 573 4.31 -17.61 -53.35
N LEU A 574 5.44 -17.86 -52.69
CA LEU A 574 6.81 -17.55 -53.11
C LEU A 574 7.52 -18.86 -53.48
#